data_AF-Q1JZK3-F1
#
_entry.id   AF-Q1JZK3-F1
#
_cell.length_a   1.000
_cell.length_b   1.000
_cell.length_c   1.000
_cell.angle_alpha   90.00
_cell.angle_beta   90.00
_cell.angle_gamma   90.00
#
_symmetry.space_group_name_H-M   'P 1'
#
loop_
_entity.id
_entity.type
_entity.pdbx_description
1 polymer ?
#
loop_
_entity_poly.entity_id
_entity_poly.type
_entity_poly.pdbx_seq_one_letter_code
_entity_poly.pdbx_strand_id
1 'polypeptide(L)'
;MTQAVCECGTIRQKILETLRFIKQVLLDPATQFRHMPRQGGFIEPLIAIAALGLLAGVVRVLVTFYYMVNGAEVGLFTALSSIITTPITVVAFCYIGAFLLSVIMKLLGADPSLEIAFRVTSYLAIVSPAAVILTAIPYVGNIAVLAILAYLLVIAAIEVYQLNSNTAWMVFGTGAAALALLSAVSDYRQQPQPESVQPAAVDVHHR
;
A
#
# COMPACT_ATOMS: atom_id res chain seq x y z
N MET A 1 30.78 27.03 21.44
CA MET A 1 30.15 27.76 20.33
C MET A 1 29.93 26.76 19.20
N THR A 2 28.68 26.37 19.04
CA THR A 2 28.19 25.22 18.28
C THR A 2 27.92 25.68 16.84
N GLN A 3 28.62 25.12 15.85
CA GLN A 3 28.37 25.42 14.44
C GLN A 3 27.49 24.34 13.82
N ALA A 4 26.38 24.80 13.24
CA ALA A 4 25.41 24.05 12.48
C ALA A 4 26.04 23.43 11.23
N VAL A 5 26.18 22.10 11.23
CA VAL A 5 26.53 21.33 10.04
C VAL A 5 25.23 20.95 9.32
N CYS A 6 25.08 21.53 8.12
CA CYS A 6 24.04 21.35 7.12
C CYS A 6 23.26 20.00 7.13
N GLU A 7 21.99 20.04 7.57
CA GLU A 7 21.00 18.95 7.47
C GLU A 7 20.51 18.63 6.03
N CYS A 8 20.89 19.42 5.02
CA CYS A 8 20.36 19.31 3.65
C CYS A 8 20.92 18.08 2.87
N GLY A 9 22.05 17.51 3.27
CA GLY A 9 22.69 16.37 2.58
C GLY A 9 22.02 15.00 2.84
N THR A 10 21.42 14.82 4.02
CA THR A 10 20.93 13.53 4.51
C THR A 10 19.64 13.08 3.82
N ILE A 11 18.78 14.04 3.46
CA ILE A 11 17.47 13.79 2.84
C ILE A 11 17.66 13.32 1.40
N ARG A 12 18.56 13.94 0.64
CA ARG A 12 18.83 13.58 -0.76
C ARG A 12 19.43 12.18 -0.87
N GLN A 13 20.29 11.77 0.07
CA GLN A 13 20.83 10.41 0.11
C GLN A 13 19.79 9.36 0.52
N LYS A 14 18.95 9.63 1.53
CA LYS A 14 17.83 8.74 1.90
C LYS A 14 16.81 8.57 0.77
N ILE A 15 16.52 9.64 0.02
CA ILE A 15 15.65 9.60 -1.17
C ILE A 15 16.30 8.76 -2.28
N LEU A 16 17.60 8.93 -2.53
CA LEU A 16 18.32 8.16 -3.55
C LEU A 16 18.43 6.67 -3.19
N GLU A 17 18.59 6.31 -1.92
CA GLU A 17 18.56 4.91 -1.47
C GLU A 17 17.17 4.30 -1.59
N THR A 18 16.12 5.04 -1.20
CA THR A 18 14.73 4.59 -1.33
C THR A 18 14.38 4.41 -2.80
N LEU A 19 14.77 5.35 -3.67
CA LEU A 19 14.61 5.24 -5.12
C LEU A 19 15.37 4.04 -5.68
N ARG A 20 16.59 3.76 -5.21
CA ARG A 20 17.40 2.62 -5.67
C ARG A 20 16.80 1.29 -5.24
N PHE A 21 16.29 1.20 -4.02
CA PHE A 21 15.57 0.02 -3.50
C PHE A 21 14.25 -0.22 -4.24
N ILE A 22 13.46 0.84 -4.47
CA ILE A 22 12.23 0.77 -5.28
C ILE A 22 12.59 0.34 -6.70
N LYS A 23 13.65 0.91 -7.29
CA LYS A 23 14.15 0.47 -8.60
C LYS A 23 14.44 -1.02 -8.56
N GLN A 24 15.16 -1.52 -7.57
CA GLN A 24 15.60 -2.92 -7.51
C GLN A 24 14.46 -3.94 -7.36
N VAL A 25 13.39 -3.58 -6.63
CA VAL A 25 12.17 -4.40 -6.50
C VAL A 25 11.28 -4.29 -7.75
N LEU A 26 11.26 -3.14 -8.43
CA LEU A 26 10.56 -2.97 -9.72
C LEU A 26 11.34 -3.48 -10.94
N LEU A 27 12.66 -3.68 -10.82
CA LEU A 27 13.57 -3.88 -11.95
C LEU A 27 13.43 -5.27 -12.57
N ASP A 28 12.98 -6.30 -11.84
CA ASP A 28 12.72 -7.61 -12.44
C ASP A 28 11.66 -8.49 -11.73
N PRO A 29 10.41 -8.00 -11.57
CA PRO A 29 9.33 -8.78 -10.97
C PRO A 29 8.94 -10.02 -11.79
N ALA A 30 9.12 -9.98 -13.11
CA ALA A 30 8.77 -11.09 -13.99
C ALA A 30 9.60 -12.35 -13.66
N THR A 31 10.90 -12.19 -13.44
CA THR A 31 11.79 -13.31 -13.05
C THR A 31 11.37 -13.93 -11.71
N GLN A 32 10.92 -13.13 -10.74
CA GLN A 32 10.45 -13.61 -9.45
C GLN A 32 9.16 -14.44 -9.58
N PHE A 33 8.17 -13.93 -10.31
CA PHE A 33 6.90 -14.66 -10.53
C PHE A 33 7.09 -15.92 -11.37
N ARG A 34 8.08 -15.94 -12.27
CA ARG A 34 8.37 -17.10 -13.12
C ARG A 34 9.00 -18.28 -12.38
N HIS A 35 9.85 -18.02 -11.38
CA HIS A 35 10.53 -19.06 -10.58
C HIS A 35 9.74 -19.47 -9.32
N MET A 36 8.54 -18.94 -9.18
CA MET A 36 7.72 -19.13 -8.00
C MET A 36 7.19 -20.57 -7.88
N PRO A 37 7.33 -21.22 -6.70
CA PRO A 37 6.76 -22.53 -6.47
C PRO A 37 5.23 -22.44 -6.50
N ARG A 38 4.60 -23.21 -7.39
CA ARG A 38 3.14 -23.21 -7.61
C ARG A 38 2.38 -24.15 -6.66
N GLN A 39 3.10 -24.99 -5.92
CA GLN A 39 2.57 -25.99 -5.00
C GLN A 39 3.45 -26.09 -3.75
N GLY A 40 2.89 -26.55 -2.64
CA GLY A 40 3.60 -26.75 -1.36
C GLY A 40 2.78 -26.39 -0.11
N GLY A 41 1.46 -26.21 -0.24
CA GLY A 41 0.55 -25.82 0.83
C GLY A 41 0.51 -24.31 1.11
N PHE A 42 -0.28 -23.94 2.11
CA PHE A 42 -0.57 -22.53 2.48
C PHE A 42 0.29 -22.00 3.63
N ILE A 43 0.94 -22.88 4.40
CA ILE A 43 1.64 -22.52 5.64
C ILE A 43 2.84 -21.61 5.36
N GLU A 44 3.67 -21.97 4.39
CA GLU A 44 4.88 -21.22 4.05
C GLU A 44 4.56 -19.78 3.55
N PRO A 45 3.62 -19.58 2.60
CA PRO A 45 3.13 -18.25 2.23
C PRO A 45 2.52 -17.47 3.40
N LEU A 46 1.77 -18.14 4.28
CA LEU A 46 1.11 -17.50 5.42
C LEU A 46 2.13 -16.94 6.41
N ILE A 47 3.18 -17.71 6.74
CA ILE A 47 4.26 -17.27 7.62
C ILE A 47 4.99 -16.07 6.98
N ALA A 48 5.25 -16.11 5.67
CA ALA A 48 5.90 -15.01 4.96
C ALA A 48 5.07 -13.72 5.02
N ILE A 49 3.75 -13.80 4.76
CA ILE A 49 2.86 -12.64 4.86
C ILE A 49 2.82 -12.10 6.28
N ALA A 50 2.73 -12.97 7.29
CA ALA A 50 2.71 -12.57 8.69
C ALA A 50 4.02 -11.86 9.10
N ALA A 51 5.18 -12.39 8.66
CA ALA A 51 6.48 -11.78 8.91
C ALA A 51 6.62 -10.41 8.24
N LEU A 52 6.20 -10.28 6.99
CA LEU A 52 6.19 -9.00 6.26
C LEU A 52 5.20 -8.00 6.87
N GLY A 53 4.04 -8.46 7.32
CA GLY A 53 3.06 -7.64 8.03
C GLY A 53 3.58 -7.15 9.38
N LEU A 54 4.32 -7.98 10.11
CA LEU A 54 5.00 -7.58 11.35
C LEU A 54 6.08 -6.54 11.07
N LEU A 55 6.91 -6.75 10.04
CA LEU A 55 7.92 -5.79 9.60
C LEU A 55 7.27 -4.46 9.21
N ALA A 56 6.19 -4.48 8.43
CA ALA A 56 5.41 -3.30 8.08
C ALA A 56 4.82 -2.60 9.32
N GLY A 57 4.36 -3.36 10.32
CA GLY A 57 3.90 -2.82 11.61
C GLY A 57 5.01 -2.08 12.37
N VAL A 58 6.22 -2.66 12.45
CA VAL A 58 7.38 -2.00 13.07
C VAL A 58 7.75 -0.72 12.32
N VAL A 59 7.78 -0.76 10.99
CA VAL A 59 8.02 0.43 10.16
C VAL A 59 6.95 1.50 10.40
N ARG A 60 5.68 1.09 10.55
CA ARG A 60 4.56 2.00 10.82
C ARG A 60 4.71 2.71 12.17
N VAL A 61 5.22 2.04 13.20
CA VAL A 61 5.54 2.67 14.49
C VAL A 61 6.55 3.80 14.30
N LEU A 62 7.64 3.52 13.57
CA LEU A 62 8.70 4.51 13.32
C LEU A 62 8.16 5.73 12.54
N VAL A 63 7.34 5.48 11.52
CA VAL A 63 6.70 6.54 10.73
C VAL A 63 5.74 7.36 11.60
N THR A 64 4.92 6.71 12.44
CA THR A 64 3.98 7.41 13.33
C THR A 64 4.71 8.26 14.36
N PHE A 65 5.82 7.77 14.90
CA PHE A 65 6.67 8.54 15.82
C PHE A 65 7.26 9.78 15.14
N TYR A 66 7.70 9.66 13.89
CA TYR A 66 8.15 10.80 13.10
C TYR A 66 7.04 11.85 12.93
N TYR A 67 5.80 11.45 12.65
CA TYR A 67 4.67 12.39 12.56
C TYR A 67 4.33 13.08 13.88
N MET A 68 4.39 12.34 14.99
CA MET A 68 4.16 12.89 16.33
C MET A 68 5.16 13.99 16.68
N VAL A 69 6.46 13.77 16.39
CA VAL A 69 7.51 14.80 16.61
C VAL A 69 7.28 16.03 15.73
N ASN A 70 6.67 15.86 14.56
CA ASN A 70 6.32 16.96 13.64
C ASN A 70 4.94 17.60 13.92
N GLY A 71 4.32 17.32 15.08
CA GLY A 71 3.10 18.00 15.53
C GLY A 71 1.78 17.35 15.12
N ALA A 72 1.79 16.11 14.61
CA ALA A 72 0.56 15.38 14.35
C ALA A 72 -0.06 14.82 15.64
N GLU A 73 -1.37 15.00 15.81
CA GLU A 73 -2.13 14.44 16.94
C GLU A 73 -2.43 12.94 16.73
N VAL A 74 -1.39 12.12 16.82
CA VAL A 74 -1.51 10.66 16.82
C VAL A 74 -1.22 10.15 18.23
N GLY A 75 -2.14 9.38 18.82
CA GLY A 75 -1.92 8.85 20.17
C GLY A 75 -0.86 7.75 20.19
N LEU A 76 0.00 7.70 21.22
CA LEU A 76 0.99 6.62 21.41
C LEU A 76 0.37 5.21 21.35
N PHE A 77 -0.85 5.07 21.88
CA PHE A 77 -1.61 3.82 21.83
C PHE A 77 -1.93 3.37 20.40
N THR A 78 -2.20 4.31 19.49
CA THR A 78 -2.44 4.00 18.06
C THR A 78 -1.16 3.52 17.37
N ALA A 79 -0.02 4.13 17.70
CA ALA A 79 1.28 3.69 17.19
C ALA A 79 1.60 2.27 17.64
N LEU A 80 1.49 1.96 18.94
CA LEU A 80 1.84 0.64 19.48
C LEU A 80 0.85 -0.46 19.04
N SER A 81 -0.44 -0.15 18.98
CA SER A 81 -1.44 -1.11 18.49
C SER A 81 -1.23 -1.49 17.01
N SER A 82 -0.51 -0.67 16.24
CA SER A 82 -0.16 -0.98 14.84
C SER A 82 0.73 -2.22 14.68
N ILE A 83 1.51 -2.61 15.70
CA ILE A 83 2.34 -3.81 15.67
C ILE A 83 1.49 -5.08 15.56
N ILE A 84 0.31 -5.08 16.18
CA ILE A 84 -0.61 -6.22 16.20
C ILE A 84 -1.64 -6.09 15.07
N THR A 85 -2.20 -4.90 14.88
CA THR A 85 -3.27 -4.70 13.90
C THR A 85 -2.77 -4.80 12.45
N THR A 86 -1.55 -4.35 12.15
CA THR A 86 -1.00 -4.39 10.79
C THR A 86 -0.83 -5.82 10.25
N PRO A 87 -0.15 -6.76 10.93
CA PRO A 87 0.00 -8.12 10.40
C PRO A 87 -1.33 -8.84 10.21
N ILE A 88 -2.28 -8.69 11.14
CA ILE A 88 -3.62 -9.26 11.01
C ILE A 88 -4.32 -8.70 9.76
N THR A 89 -4.26 -7.39 9.58
CA THR A 89 -4.85 -6.70 8.42
C THR A 89 -4.23 -7.21 7.12
N VAL A 90 -2.90 -7.26 7.03
CA VAL A 90 -2.21 -7.72 5.82
C VAL A 90 -2.56 -9.16 5.48
N VAL A 91 -2.58 -10.07 6.47
CA VAL A 91 -2.99 -11.47 6.27
C VAL A 91 -4.43 -11.56 5.75
N ALA A 92 -5.36 -10.83 6.36
CA ALA A 92 -6.77 -10.82 5.94
C ALA A 92 -6.92 -10.29 4.50
N PHE A 93 -6.25 -9.18 4.16
CA PHE A 93 -6.28 -8.62 2.82
C PHE A 93 -5.65 -9.55 1.77
N CYS A 94 -4.53 -10.23 2.09
CA CYS A 94 -3.92 -11.21 1.19
C CYS A 94 -4.83 -12.42 0.95
N TYR A 95 -5.59 -12.86 1.96
CA TYR A 95 -6.54 -13.96 1.83
C TYR A 95 -7.74 -13.57 0.95
N ILE A 96 -8.34 -12.41 1.20
CA ILE A 96 -9.42 -11.87 0.37
C ILE A 96 -8.93 -11.62 -1.06
N GLY A 97 -7.74 -11.04 -1.20
CA GLY A 97 -7.10 -10.79 -2.49
C GLY A 97 -6.82 -12.08 -3.26
N ALA A 98 -6.40 -13.15 -2.59
CA ALA A 98 -6.16 -14.45 -3.22
C ALA A 98 -7.47 -15.07 -3.73
N PHE A 99 -8.54 -14.97 -2.94
CA PHE A 99 -9.86 -15.44 -3.33
C PHE A 99 -10.37 -14.67 -4.56
N LEU A 100 -10.33 -13.34 -4.52
CA LEU A 100 -10.73 -12.48 -5.65
C LEU A 100 -9.89 -12.77 -6.89
N LEU A 101 -8.57 -12.91 -6.74
CA LEU A 101 -7.68 -13.21 -7.86
C LEU A 101 -8.00 -14.57 -8.48
N SER A 102 -8.26 -15.61 -7.66
CA SER A 102 -8.66 -16.93 -8.16
C SER A 102 -9.98 -16.86 -8.94
N VAL A 103 -10.97 -16.11 -8.43
CA VAL A 103 -12.26 -15.92 -9.11
C VAL A 103 -12.09 -15.16 -10.44
N ILE A 104 -11.35 -14.05 -10.43
CA ILE A 104 -11.10 -13.25 -11.65
C ILE A 104 -10.39 -14.11 -12.70
N MET A 105 -9.37 -14.87 -12.30
CA MET A 105 -8.66 -15.75 -13.24
C MET A 105 -9.56 -16.83 -13.84
N LYS A 106 -10.45 -17.41 -13.03
CA LYS A 106 -11.48 -18.36 -13.51
C LYS A 106 -12.43 -17.75 -14.53
N LEU A 107 -12.87 -16.51 -14.30
CA LEU A 107 -13.71 -15.79 -15.27
C LEU A 107 -12.97 -15.47 -16.57
N LEU A 108 -11.66 -15.30 -16.51
CA LEU A 108 -10.78 -15.04 -17.65
C LEU A 108 -10.36 -16.33 -18.40
N GLY A 109 -10.82 -17.50 -17.96
CA GLY A 109 -10.56 -18.79 -18.60
C GLY A 109 -9.29 -19.50 -18.12
N ALA A 110 -8.57 -18.95 -17.13
CA ALA A 110 -7.52 -19.69 -16.44
C ALA A 110 -8.14 -20.47 -15.28
N ASP A 111 -7.75 -21.72 -15.03
CA ASP A 111 -8.26 -22.51 -13.89
C ASP A 111 -7.19 -22.70 -12.80
N PRO A 112 -6.83 -21.65 -12.06
CA PRO A 112 -5.86 -21.80 -10.99
C PRO A 112 -6.48 -22.33 -9.71
N SER A 113 -5.71 -23.16 -9.02
CA SER A 113 -5.99 -23.49 -7.64
C SER A 113 -5.91 -22.24 -6.74
N LEU A 114 -6.71 -22.22 -5.68
CA LEU A 114 -6.66 -21.17 -4.66
C LEU A 114 -5.25 -21.05 -4.05
N GLU A 115 -4.52 -22.15 -3.98
CA GLU A 115 -3.14 -22.20 -3.51
C GLU A 115 -2.19 -21.34 -4.36
N ILE A 116 -2.30 -21.42 -5.69
CA ILE A 116 -1.48 -20.58 -6.59
C ILE A 116 -1.80 -19.11 -6.34
N ALA A 117 -3.08 -18.76 -6.26
CA ALA A 117 -3.49 -17.37 -6.00
C ALA A 117 -3.01 -16.85 -4.65
N PHE A 118 -3.05 -17.69 -3.60
CA PHE A 118 -2.57 -17.32 -2.27
C PHE A 118 -1.06 -17.16 -2.21
N ARG A 119 -0.33 -18.01 -2.94
CA ARG A 119 1.11 -17.86 -3.11
C ARG A 119 1.39 -16.54 -3.83
N VAL A 120 0.69 -16.23 -4.93
CA VAL A 120 0.90 -14.97 -5.67
C VAL A 120 0.72 -13.77 -4.75
N THR A 121 -0.34 -13.74 -3.94
CA THR A 121 -0.55 -12.63 -3.00
C THR A 121 0.51 -12.55 -1.88
N SER A 122 1.17 -13.65 -1.51
CA SER A 122 2.31 -13.59 -0.57
C SER A 122 3.53 -12.90 -1.17
N TYR A 123 3.79 -13.09 -2.46
CA TYR A 123 4.84 -12.35 -3.17
C TYR A 123 4.48 -10.87 -3.33
N LEU A 124 3.20 -10.55 -3.53
CA LEU A 124 2.74 -9.15 -3.54
C LEU A 124 2.89 -8.50 -2.15
N ALA A 125 2.76 -9.26 -1.07
CA ALA A 125 2.91 -8.75 0.30
C ALA A 125 4.31 -8.19 0.60
N ILE A 126 5.32 -8.49 -0.23
CA ILE A 126 6.67 -7.91 -0.16
C ILE A 126 6.62 -6.38 -0.27
N VAL A 127 5.61 -5.83 -0.95
CA VAL A 127 5.40 -4.38 -1.07
C VAL A 127 4.94 -3.75 0.25
N SER A 128 4.39 -4.52 1.20
CA SER A 128 3.75 -3.98 2.40
C SER A 128 4.64 -3.04 3.25
N PRO A 129 5.93 -3.31 3.52
CA PRO A 129 6.76 -2.37 4.29
C PRO A 129 7.08 -1.10 3.48
N ALA A 130 7.29 -1.24 2.17
CA ALA A 130 7.50 -0.10 1.28
C ALA A 130 6.23 0.77 1.16
N ALA A 131 5.05 0.15 1.18
CA ALA A 131 3.77 0.84 1.16
C ALA A 131 3.57 1.73 2.39
N VAL A 132 3.98 1.28 3.58
CA VAL A 132 3.94 2.11 4.80
C VAL A 132 4.77 3.38 4.64
N ILE A 133 5.95 3.29 4.01
CA ILE A 133 6.81 4.46 3.76
C ILE A 133 6.20 5.36 2.69
N LEU A 134 5.68 4.79 1.61
CA LEU A 134 5.09 5.57 0.51
C LEU A 134 3.85 6.33 0.98
N THR A 135 2.95 5.66 1.70
CA THR A 135 1.70 6.24 2.22
C THR A 135 1.91 7.31 3.27
N ALA A 136 3.12 7.48 3.78
CA ALA A 136 3.51 8.64 4.56
C ALA A 136 3.36 9.94 3.73
N ILE A 137 3.63 9.89 2.42
CA ILE A 137 3.43 11.05 1.54
C ILE A 137 1.94 11.14 1.18
N PRO A 138 1.21 12.18 1.62
CA PRO A 138 -0.21 12.29 1.33
C PRO A 138 -0.46 12.38 -0.18
N TYR A 139 -1.57 11.81 -0.64
CA TYR A 139 -2.00 11.70 -2.04
C TYR A 139 -1.09 10.83 -2.93
N VAL A 140 0.16 11.25 -3.11
CA VAL A 140 1.12 10.59 -4.03
C VAL A 140 1.45 9.18 -3.54
N GLY A 141 1.55 8.98 -2.23
CA GLY A 141 1.87 7.70 -1.62
C GLY A 141 0.86 6.61 -1.95
N ASN A 142 -0.43 6.90 -1.76
CA ASN A 142 -1.51 5.93 -1.99
C ASN A 142 -1.62 5.58 -3.48
N ILE A 143 -1.55 6.58 -4.37
CA ILE A 143 -1.59 6.37 -5.82
C ILE A 143 -0.38 5.54 -6.27
N ALA A 144 0.81 5.82 -5.74
CA ALA A 144 2.02 5.08 -6.07
C ALA A 144 1.94 3.61 -5.61
N VAL A 145 1.45 3.34 -4.40
CA VAL A 145 1.25 1.96 -3.90
C VAL A 145 0.24 1.21 -4.77
N LEU A 146 -0.89 1.85 -5.11
CA LEU A 146 -1.89 1.25 -6.00
C LEU A 146 -1.31 0.95 -7.38
N ALA A 147 -0.53 1.87 -7.95
CA ALA A 147 0.12 1.67 -9.25
C ALA A 147 1.12 0.51 -9.21
N ILE A 148 1.95 0.41 -8.16
CA ILE A 148 2.90 -0.70 -7.98
C ILE A 148 2.15 -2.03 -7.83
N LEU A 149 1.09 -2.06 -7.01
CA LEU A 149 0.30 -3.27 -6.80
C LEU A 149 -0.38 -3.74 -8.09
N ALA A 150 -0.96 -2.81 -8.85
CA ALA A 150 -1.57 -3.08 -10.14
C ALA A 150 -0.56 -3.63 -11.15
N TYR A 151 0.62 -3.02 -11.24
CA TYR A 151 1.71 -3.47 -12.09
C TYR A 151 2.16 -4.90 -11.74
N LEU A 152 2.35 -5.21 -10.45
CA LEU A 152 2.71 -6.56 -10.01
C LEU A 152 1.60 -7.58 -10.30
N LEU A 153 0.32 -7.21 -10.15
CA LEU A 153 -0.81 -8.07 -10.52
C LEU A 153 -0.84 -8.37 -12.02
N VAL A 154 -0.56 -7.37 -12.87
CA VAL A 154 -0.48 -7.57 -14.33
C VAL A 154 0.64 -8.55 -14.67
N ILE A 155 1.83 -8.39 -14.07
CA ILE A 155 2.95 -9.29 -14.34
C ILE A 155 2.66 -10.70 -13.81
N ALA A 156 2.06 -10.82 -12.63
CA ALA A 156 1.62 -12.11 -12.13
C ALA A 156 0.59 -12.77 -13.06
N ALA A 157 -0.37 -12.00 -13.61
CA ALA A 157 -1.33 -12.48 -14.60
C ALA A 157 -0.65 -13.02 -15.86
N ILE A 158 0.36 -12.32 -16.36
CA ILE A 158 1.10 -12.72 -17.58
C ILE A 158 2.00 -13.94 -17.31
N GLU A 159 2.83 -13.90 -16.26
CA GLU A 159 3.86 -14.93 -16.04
C GLU A 159 3.29 -16.21 -15.39
N VAL A 160 2.39 -16.06 -14.41
CA VAL A 160 1.86 -17.20 -13.65
C VAL A 160 0.65 -17.82 -14.36
N TYR A 161 -0.28 -16.98 -14.82
CA TYR A 161 -1.53 -17.41 -15.43
C TYR A 161 -1.49 -17.41 -16.97
N GLN A 162 -0.36 -17.02 -17.59
CA GLN A 162 -0.15 -17.03 -19.04
C GLN A 162 -1.23 -16.24 -19.80
N LEU A 163 -1.71 -15.16 -19.18
CA LEU A 163 -2.74 -14.32 -19.75
C LEU A 163 -2.17 -13.35 -20.79
N ASN A 164 -2.98 -12.97 -21.78
CA ASN A 164 -2.60 -11.94 -22.73
C ASN A 164 -2.42 -10.58 -22.02
N SER A 165 -1.34 -9.87 -22.33
CA SER A 165 -0.95 -8.59 -21.71
C SER A 165 -2.07 -7.54 -21.79
N ASN A 166 -2.74 -7.43 -22.94
CA ASN A 166 -3.84 -6.48 -23.12
C ASN A 166 -5.02 -6.78 -22.20
N THR A 167 -5.38 -8.05 -22.02
CA THR A 167 -6.47 -8.45 -21.13
C THR A 167 -6.12 -8.20 -19.67
N ALA A 168 -4.88 -8.50 -19.27
CA ALA A 168 -4.40 -8.27 -17.91
C ALA A 168 -4.43 -6.78 -17.53
N TRP A 169 -3.93 -5.90 -18.42
CA TRP A 169 -3.97 -4.45 -18.21
C TRP A 169 -5.39 -3.90 -18.17
N MET A 170 -6.32 -4.40 -18.98
CA MET A 170 -7.71 -3.96 -18.92
C MET A 170 -8.35 -4.30 -17.58
N VAL A 171 -8.19 -5.52 -17.07
CA VAL A 171 -8.84 -5.94 -15.82
C VAL A 171 -8.20 -5.28 -14.61
N PHE A 172 -6.89 -5.42 -14.45
CA PHE A 172 -6.19 -4.91 -13.26
C PHE A 172 -5.94 -3.41 -13.32
N GLY A 173 -5.69 -2.85 -14.52
CA GLY A 173 -5.54 -1.41 -14.70
C GLY A 173 -6.84 -0.66 -14.46
N THR A 174 -7.97 -1.17 -14.98
CA THR A 174 -9.28 -0.55 -14.70
C THR A 174 -9.66 -0.68 -13.23
N GLY A 175 -9.44 -1.85 -12.62
CA GLY A 175 -9.67 -2.03 -11.19
C GLY A 175 -8.84 -1.06 -10.34
N ALA A 176 -7.55 -0.92 -10.64
CA ALA A 176 -6.66 0.00 -9.95
C ALA A 176 -7.07 1.47 -10.16
N ALA A 177 -7.47 1.85 -11.37
CA ALA A 177 -7.97 3.19 -11.66
C ALA A 177 -9.25 3.52 -10.86
N ALA A 178 -10.19 2.57 -10.78
CA ALA A 178 -11.41 2.73 -9.99
C ALA A 178 -11.10 2.88 -8.49
N LEU A 179 -10.21 2.05 -7.96
CA LEU A 179 -9.73 2.13 -6.57
C LEU A 179 -9.01 3.46 -6.30
N ALA A 180 -8.19 3.94 -7.23
CA ALA A 180 -7.49 5.22 -7.11
C ALA A 180 -8.49 6.39 -7.05
N LEU A 181 -9.52 6.39 -7.91
CA LEU A 181 -10.57 7.41 -7.88
C LEU A 181 -11.34 7.39 -6.55
N LEU A 182 -11.72 6.21 -6.06
CA LEU A 182 -12.39 6.06 -4.76
C LEU A 182 -11.52 6.60 -3.61
N SER A 183 -10.21 6.32 -3.64
CA SER A 183 -9.27 6.84 -2.63
C SER A 183 -9.13 8.36 -2.69
N ALA A 184 -9.13 8.96 -3.89
CA ALA A 184 -9.08 10.42 -4.01
C ALA A 184 -10.37 11.08 -3.49
N VAL A 185 -11.53 10.44 -3.68
CA VAL A 185 -12.82 10.94 -3.18
C VAL A 185 -12.93 10.84 -1.65
N SER A 186 -12.41 9.77 -1.04
CA SER A 186 -12.41 9.66 0.43
C SER A 186 -11.59 10.78 1.07
N ASP A 187 -10.44 11.09 0.47
CA ASP A 187 -9.54 12.14 0.98
C ASP A 187 -10.16 13.53 0.80
N TYR A 188 -10.85 13.78 -0.33
CA TYR A 188 -11.60 15.03 -0.54
C TYR A 188 -12.73 15.23 0.49
N ARG A 189 -13.43 14.16 0.88
CA ARG A 189 -14.55 14.25 1.83
C ARG A 189 -14.14 14.50 3.28
N GLN A 190 -12.86 14.32 3.60
CA GLN A 190 -12.34 14.57 4.94
C GLN A 190 -11.91 16.04 5.16
N GLN A 191 -11.97 16.90 4.14
CA GLN A 191 -11.76 18.34 4.34
C GLN A 191 -12.90 18.93 5.20
N PRO A 192 -12.58 19.63 6.31
CA PRO A 192 -13.57 20.42 7.02
C PRO A 192 -14.20 21.39 6.03
N GLN A 193 -15.53 21.37 5.90
CA GLN A 193 -16.21 22.37 5.08
C GLN A 193 -15.86 23.75 5.63
N PRO A 194 -15.49 24.73 4.78
CA PRO A 194 -15.30 26.09 5.24
C PRO A 194 -16.61 26.52 5.90
N GLU A 195 -16.50 26.85 7.19
CA GLU A 195 -17.58 27.33 8.04
C GLU A 195 -18.40 28.35 7.24
N SER A 196 -19.66 28.02 6.94
CA SER A 196 -20.56 28.96 6.29
C SER A 196 -20.62 30.17 7.20
N VAL A 197 -20.04 31.30 6.77
CA VAL A 197 -20.09 32.57 7.46
C VAL A 197 -21.56 32.89 7.73
N GLN A 198 -22.02 32.60 8.94
CA GLN A 198 -23.31 33.10 9.40
C GLN A 198 -23.19 34.62 9.36
N PRO A 199 -24.06 35.33 8.62
CA PRO A 199 -24.05 36.78 8.70
C PRO A 199 -24.35 37.14 10.15
N ALA A 200 -23.40 37.80 10.79
CA ALA A 200 -23.53 38.28 12.16
C ALA A 200 -24.89 38.97 12.29
N ALA A 201 -25.77 38.40 13.11
CA ALA A 201 -26.99 39.06 13.52
C ALA A 201 -26.56 40.35 14.21
N VAL A 202 -26.70 41.46 13.51
CA VAL A 202 -26.57 42.80 14.07
C VAL A 202 -27.72 42.94 15.06
N ASP A 203 -27.43 42.70 16.33
CA ASP A 203 -28.35 42.99 17.43
C ASP A 203 -28.45 44.51 17.54
N VAL A 204 -29.46 45.07 16.86
CA VAL A 204 -29.75 46.49 16.89
C VAL A 204 -30.30 46.83 18.27
N HIS A 205 -29.43 47.48 19.03
CA HIS A 205 -29.69 48.11 20.31
C HIS A 205 -31.01 48.91 20.29
N HIS A 206 -32.09 48.36 20.84
CA HIS A 206 -33.27 49.12 21.22
C HIS A 206 -33.11 49.61 22.66
N ARG A 207 -32.96 50.94 22.78
CA ARG A 207 -33.19 51.73 23.99
C ARG A 207 -34.60 51.54 24.53
#